data_AF-A0A438G5D6-F1
#
_entry.id   AF-A0A438G5D6-F1
#
_cell.length_a   1.000
_cell.length_b   1.000
_cell.length_c   1.000
_cell.angle_alpha   90.00
_cell.angle_beta   90.00
_cell.angle_gamma   90.00
#
_symmetry.space_group_name_H-M   'P 1'
#
loop_
_entity.id
_entity.type
_entity.pdbx_description
1 polymer ?
#
loop_
_entity_poly.entity_id
_entity_poly.type
_entity_poly.pdbx_seq_one_letter_code
_entity_poly.pdbx_strand_id
1 'polypeptide(L)' 'MVETSQDWSEKLPFALWAYCTYFRTSTEATPYSLVYGMEAVLPVEIEMRSLRVALEQQISETEWAQSHYDQLTFR' A
#
# COMPACT_ATOMS: atom_id res chain seq x y z
N MET A 1 -7.97 18.80 -14.51
CA MET A 1 -8.19 17.70 -13.56
C MET A 1 -7.51 18.13 -12.27
N VAL A 2 -8.27 18.47 -11.23
CA VAL A 2 -7.71 18.91 -9.95
C VAL A 2 -7.40 17.66 -9.14
N GLU A 3 -6.12 17.40 -8.90
CA GLU A 3 -5.69 16.38 -7.94
C GLU A 3 -6.12 16.85 -6.55
N THR A 4 -6.97 16.08 -5.89
CA THR A 4 -7.42 16.35 -4.53
C THR A 4 -6.37 15.82 -3.53
N SER A 5 -6.39 16.33 -2.30
CA SER A 5 -5.49 15.85 -1.23
C SER A 5 -5.64 14.34 -0.96
N GLN A 6 -6.79 13.76 -1.29
CA GLN A 6 -7.07 12.33 -1.13
C GLN A 6 -6.32 11.48 -2.17
N ASP A 7 -6.13 12.00 -3.38
CA ASP A 7 -5.38 11.33 -4.45
C ASP A 7 -3.88 11.20 -4.10
N TRP A 8 -3.35 12.14 -3.34
CA TRP A 8 -1.95 12.09 -2.87
C TRP A 8 -1.70 10.99 -1.86
N SER A 9 -2.63 10.73 -0.94
CA SER A 9 -2.50 9.65 0.05
C SER A 9 -2.38 8.28 -0.62
N GLU A 10 -3.11 8.06 -1.72
CA GLU A 10 -3.07 6.80 -2.48
C GLU A 10 -1.78 6.66 -3.31
N LYS A 11 -1.26 7.78 -3.84
CA LYS A 11 -0.04 7.79 -4.67
C LYS A 11 1.26 7.82 -3.86
N LEU A 12 1.23 8.32 -2.64
CA LEU A 12 2.41 8.49 -1.78
C LEU A 12 3.24 7.20 -1.60
N PRO A 13 2.65 6.02 -1.35
CA PRO A 13 3.41 4.78 -1.21
C PRO A 13 4.19 4.44 -2.49
N PHE A 14 3.57 4.65 -3.67
CA PHE A 14 4.20 4.40 -4.96
C PHE A 14 5.32 5.40 -5.25
N ALA A 15 5.12 6.68 -4.91
CA ALA A 15 6.14 7.71 -5.06
C ALA A 15 7.37 7.44 -4.17
N LEU A 16 7.15 7.03 -2.91
CA LEU A 16 8.22 6.62 -2.00
C LEU A 16 8.96 5.39 -2.53
N TRP A 17 8.23 4.41 -3.08
CA TRP A 17 8.85 3.24 -3.67
C TRP A 17 9.77 3.57 -4.84
N ALA A 18 9.27 4.36 -5.79
CA ALA A 18 10.04 4.82 -6.93
C ALA A 18 11.29 5.58 -6.46
N TYR A 19 11.14 6.45 -5.44
CA TYR A 19 12.29 7.16 -4.87
C TYR A 19 13.34 6.21 -4.29
N CYS A 20 12.92 5.21 -3.50
CA CYS A 20 13.85 4.29 -2.83
C CYS A 20 14.59 3.36 -3.78
N THR A 21 13.98 2.99 -4.91
CA THR A 21 14.52 2.02 -5.87
C THR A 21 15.15 2.63 -7.11
N TYR A 22 14.90 3.92 -7.35
CA TYR A 22 15.49 4.58 -8.50
C TYR A 22 17.00 4.76 -8.32
N PHE A 23 17.76 4.31 -9.31
CA PHE A 23 19.21 4.45 -9.34
C PHE A 23 19.61 5.92 -9.39
N ARG A 24 20.38 6.37 -8.40
CA ARG A 24 20.94 7.72 -8.39
C ARG A 24 22.33 7.72 -9.00
N THR A 25 22.48 8.43 -10.12
CA THR A 25 23.77 8.62 -10.79
C THR A 25 24.80 9.36 -9.91
N SER A 26 24.34 10.22 -8.99
CA SER A 26 25.23 10.94 -8.07
C SER A 26 25.91 10.06 -7.03
N THR A 27 25.27 8.94 -6.65
CA THR A 27 25.77 8.01 -5.63
C THR A 27 26.08 6.64 -6.22
N GLU A 28 25.88 6.47 -7.52
CA GLU A 28 25.98 5.19 -8.26
C GLU A 28 25.26 4.03 -7.57
N ALA A 29 24.16 4.32 -6.87
CA ALA A 29 23.42 3.38 -6.04
C ALA A 29 21.97 3.82 -5.88
N THR A 30 21.10 2.88 -5.50
CA THR A 30 19.72 3.18 -5.09
C THR A 30 19.71 3.70 -3.64
N PRO A 31 18.81 4.63 -3.27
CA PRO A 31 18.70 5.05 -1.88
C PRO A 31 18.47 3.88 -0.90
N TYR A 32 17.75 2.84 -1.33
CA TYR A 32 17.55 1.63 -0.53
C TYR A 32 18.85 0.87 -0.25
N SER A 33 19.68 0.64 -1.27
CA SER A 33 20.96 -0.06 -1.10
C SER A 33 21.95 0.69 -0.21
N LEU A 34 21.89 2.02 -0.18
CA LEU A 34 22.71 2.82 0.74
C LEU A 34 22.29 2.66 2.21
N VAL A 35 20.99 2.46 2.48
CA VAL A 35 20.46 2.32 3.85
C VAL A 35 20.63 0.90 4.36
N TYR A 36 20.36 -0.10 3.52
CA TYR A 36 20.26 -1.50 3.93
C TYR A 36 21.43 -2.37 3.45
N GLY A 37 22.31 -1.85 2.59
CA GLY A 37 23.47 -2.59 2.06
C GLY A 37 23.11 -3.63 1.00
N MET A 38 21.87 -3.66 0.51
CA MET A 38 21.39 -4.60 -0.51
C MET A 38 20.37 -3.95 -1.43
N GLU A 39 20.24 -4.46 -2.65
CA GLU A 39 19.24 -3.95 -3.59
C GLU A 39 17.81 -4.35 -3.18
N ALA A 40 16.83 -3.51 -3.51
CA ALA A 40 15.44 -3.76 -3.14
C ALA A 40 14.85 -4.90 -4.00
N VAL A 41 14.39 -5.97 -3.35
CA VAL A 41 13.68 -7.10 -4.00
C VAL A 41 12.24 -7.10 -3.49
N LEU A 42 11.45 -6.14 -3.96
CA LEU A 42 10.11 -5.79 -3.44
C LEU A 42 10.12 -5.48 -1.92
N PRO A 43 9.79 -4.25 -1.51
CA PRO A 43 9.94 -3.87 -0.11
C PRO A 43 8.80 -4.48 0.69
N VAL A 44 9.10 -4.91 1.91
CA VAL A 44 8.08 -5.34 2.87
C VAL A 44 7.04 -4.23 3.11
N GLU A 45 7.40 -2.96 2.96
CA GLU A 45 6.52 -1.81 3.14
C GLU A 45 5.38 -1.72 2.11
N ILE A 46 5.57 -2.24 0.90
CA ILE A 46 4.52 -2.31 -0.14
C ILE A 46 3.70 -3.58 0.03
N GLU A 47 4.34 -4.71 0.29
CA GLU A 47 3.63 -5.97 0.53
C GLU A 47 2.73 -5.85 1.76
N MET A 48 3.28 -5.38 2.89
CA MET A 48 2.53 -5.24 4.14
C MET A 48 1.40 -4.20 4.03
N ARG A 49 1.56 -3.14 3.23
CA ARG A 49 0.44 -2.22 2.94
C ARG A 49 -0.61 -2.83 2.04
N SER A 50 -0.21 -3.51 0.98
CA SER A 50 -1.14 -4.23 0.09
C SER A 50 -1.94 -5.28 0.87
N LEU A 51 -1.27 -6.01 1.76
CA LEU A 51 -1.91 -6.99 2.65
C LEU A 51 -2.89 -6.33 3.63
N ARG A 52 -2.54 -5.17 4.22
CA ARG A 52 -3.46 -4.42 5.09
C ARG A 52 -4.70 -3.96 4.34
N VAL A 53 -4.54 -3.36 3.15
CA VAL A 53 -5.68 -2.91 2.33
C VAL A 53 -6.56 -4.09 1.92
N ALA A 54 -5.95 -5.21 1.51
CA ALA A 54 -6.69 -6.43 1.17
C ALA A 54 -7.42 -7.03 2.38
N LEU A 55 -6.86 -6.91 3.58
CA LEU A 55 -7.49 -7.35 4.81
C LEU A 55 -8.67 -6.45 5.20
N GLU A 56 -8.51 -5.13 5.10
CA GLU A 56 -9.57 -4.16 5.36
C GLU A 56 -10.78 -4.35 4.43
N GLN A 57 -10.54 -4.64 3.14
CA GLN A 57 -11.60 -4.98 2.19
C GLN A 57 -12.32 -6.28 2.57
N GLN A 58 -11.57 -7.33 2.92
CA GLN A 58 -12.18 -8.59 3.38
C GLN A 58 -13.01 -8.40 4.65
N ILE A 59 -12.53 -7.60 5.61
CA ILE A 59 -13.28 -7.30 6.84
C ILE A 59 -14.59 -6.60 6.49
N SER A 60 -14.54 -5.55 5.66
CA SER A 60 -15.72 -4.82 5.19
C SER A 60 -16.74 -5.72 4.49
N GLU A 61 -16.30 -6.59 3.58
CA GLU A 61 -17.17 -7.57 2.91
C GLU A 61 -17.82 -8.55 3.89
N THR A 62 -17.04 -9.01 4.89
CA THR A 62 -17.53 -9.94 5.90
C THR A 62 -18.56 -9.27 6.81
N GLU A 63 -18.33 -8.03 7.22
CA GLU A 63 -19.28 -7.23 8.01
C GLU A 63 -20.57 -6.96 7.25
N TRP A 64 -20.46 -6.63 5.95
CA TRP A 64 -21.61 -6.45 5.07
C TRP A 64 -22.44 -7.73 4.95
N ALA A 65 -21.78 -8.87 4.72
CA ALA A 65 -22.44 -10.17 4.63
C ALA A 65 -23.14 -10.53 5.95
N GLN A 66 -22.47 -10.31 7.09
CA GLN A 66 -23.01 -10.57 8.43
C GLN A 66 -24.27 -9.74 8.70
N SER A 67 -24.21 -8.43 8.44
CA SER A 67 -25.36 -7.52 8.57
C SER A 67 -26.54 -7.96 7.70
N HIS A 68 -26.26 -8.47 6.50
CA HIS A 68 -27.28 -8.99 5.60
C HIS A 68 -27.95 -10.26 6.16
N TYR A 69 -27.19 -11.17 6.78
CA TYR A 69 -27.73 -12.36 7.44
C TYR A 69 -28.55 -12.02 8.69
N ASP A 70 -28.09 -11.04 9.49
CA ASP A 70 -28.80 -10.60 10.69
C ASP A 70 -30.17 -10.01 10.35
N GLN A 71 -30.28 -9.25 9.26
CA GLN A 71 -31.56 -8.73 8.77
C GLN A 71 -32.54 -9.81 8.32
N LEU A 72 -32.06 -10.91 7.73
CA LEU A 72 -32.89 -12.03 7.31
C LEU A 72 -33.33 -12.91 8.48
N THR A 73 -32.52 -12.96 9.54
CA THR A 73 -32.76 -13.80 10.73
C THR A 73 -33.70 -13.12 11.74
N PHE A 74 -33.78 -11.78 11.74
CA PHE A 74 -34.64 -11.02 12.65
C PHE A 74 -36.06 -10.70 12.08
N ARG A 75 -36.48 -11.39 11.02
CA ARG A 75 -37.85 -11.35 10.47
C ARG A 75 -38.63 -12.59 10.88
#